data_AF-A0A2H5ZW10-F1
#
_entry.id   AF-A0A2H5ZW10-F1
#
_cell.length_a   1.000
_cell.length_b   1.000
_cell.length_c   1.000
_cell.angle_alpha   90.00
_cell.angle_beta   90.00
_cell.angle_gamma   90.00
#
_symmetry.space_group_name_H-M   'P 1'
#
loop_
_entity.id
_entity.type
_entity.pdbx_description
1 polymer ?
#
loop_
_entity_poly.entity_id
_entity_poly.type
_entity_poly.pdbx_seq_one_letter_code
_entity_poly.pdbx_strand_id
1 'polypeptide(L)' 'MTEEELEALDVRVLPRNLGEAVDAFLADEVLCEALGSHVVADLVKAKRQEWREYVAQVHAWEVERYLTRF' A
#
# COMPACT_ATOMS: atom_id res chain seq x y z
N MET A 1 21.46 -0.95 4.55
CA MET A 1 20.70 -0.81 3.29
C MET A 1 19.74 0.33 3.49
N THR A 2 20.27 1.55 3.37
CA THR A 2 19.49 2.77 3.26
C THR A 2 18.80 2.82 1.89
N GLU A 3 17.80 3.70 1.73
CA GLU A 3 17.13 3.96 0.44
C GLU A 3 18.17 4.25 -0.67
N GLU A 4 19.17 5.05 -0.33
CA GLU A 4 20.28 5.48 -1.19
C GLU A 4 21.18 4.30 -1.62
N GLU A 5 21.42 3.34 -0.72
CA GLU A 5 22.18 2.13 -1.03
C GLU A 5 21.42 1.19 -1.98
N LEU A 6 20.09 1.14 -1.89
CA LEU A 6 19.24 0.31 -2.75
C LEU A 6 19.08 0.90 -4.16
N GLU A 7 18.93 2.22 -4.27
CA GLU A 7 18.94 2.92 -5.55
C GLU A 7 20.27 2.76 -6.28
N ALA A 8 21.40 2.88 -5.56
CA ALA A 8 22.73 2.68 -6.14
C ALA A 8 22.96 1.26 -6.69
N LEU A 9 22.19 0.29 -6.21
CA LEU A 9 22.24 -1.12 -6.64
C LEU A 9 21.17 -1.48 -7.68
N ASP A 10 20.38 -0.51 -8.17
CA ASP A 10 19.24 -0.71 -9.08
C ASP A 10 18.23 -1.76 -8.56
N VAL A 11 18.12 -1.86 -7.23
CA VAL A 11 17.20 -2.79 -6.58
C VAL A 11 15.84 -2.13 -6.48
N ARG A 12 14.89 -2.58 -7.30
CA ARG A 12 13.49 -2.14 -7.18
C ARG A 12 12.89 -2.65 -5.89
N VAL A 13 12.38 -1.72 -5.09
CA VAL A 13 11.71 -2.02 -3.83
C VAL A 13 10.22 -2.27 -4.08
N LEU A 14 9.66 -3.26 -3.41
CA LEU A 14 8.23 -3.52 -3.46
C LEU A 14 7.45 -2.38 -2.77
N PRO A 15 6.18 -2.17 -3.14
CA PRO A 15 5.28 -1.27 -2.45
C PRO A 15 5.29 -1.51 -0.93
N ARG A 16 5.43 -0.44 -0.15
CA ARG A 16 5.63 -0.51 1.31
C ARG A 16 4.32 -0.69 2.07
N ASN A 17 3.19 -0.41 1.43
CA ASN A 17 1.87 -0.50 2.02
C ASN A 17 0.83 -0.89 0.97
N LEU A 18 -0.38 -1.18 1.46
CA LEU A 18 -1.49 -1.61 0.61
C LEU A 18 -1.89 -0.52 -0.40
N GLY A 19 -1.81 0.76 -0.04
CA GLY A 19 -2.11 1.87 -0.96
C GLY A 19 -1.20 1.87 -2.18
N GLU A 20 0.11 1.86 -1.94
CA GLU A 20 1.13 1.78 -3.00
C GLU A 20 1.00 0.49 -3.82
N ALA A 21 0.64 -0.63 -3.18
CA ALA A 21 0.47 -1.91 -3.88
C ALA A 21 -0.71 -1.88 -4.86
N VAL A 22 -1.81 -1.24 -4.46
CA VAL A 22 -2.99 -1.06 -5.33
C VAL A 22 -2.67 -0.12 -6.50
N ASP A 23 -1.88 0.92 -6.26
CA ASP A 23 -1.44 1.85 -7.32
C ASP A 23 -0.48 1.16 -8.31
N ALA A 24 0.48 0.37 -7.81
CA ALA A 24 1.39 -0.41 -8.62
C ALA A 24 0.65 -1.49 -9.44
N PHE A 25 -0.34 -2.15 -8.85
CA PHE A 25 -1.20 -3.11 -9.53
C PHE A 25 -1.99 -2.47 -10.69
N LEU A 26 -2.56 -1.28 -10.49
CA LEU A 26 -3.28 -0.53 -11.53
C LEU A 26 -2.38 -0.06 -12.68
N ALA A 27 -1.09 0.13 -12.44
CA ALA A 27 -0.12 0.52 -13.45
C ALA A 27 0.35 -0.67 -14.31
N ASP A 28 0.06 -1.91 -13.92
CA ASP A 28 0.42 -3.11 -14.67
C ASP A 28 -0.71 -3.54 -15.61
N GLU A 29 -0.55 -3.20 -16.89
CA GLU A 29 -1.52 -3.50 -17.95
C GLU A 29 -1.72 -5.01 -18.13
N VAL A 30 -0.66 -5.83 -17.99
CA VAL A 30 -0.73 -7.29 -18.18
C VAL A 30 -1.60 -7.91 -17.10
N LEU A 31 -1.43 -7.49 -15.84
CA LEU A 31 -2.26 -7.95 -14.74
C LEU A 31 -3.71 -7.46 -14.88
N CYS A 32 -3.91 -6.20 -15.28
CA CYS A 32 -5.23 -5.64 -15.46
C CYS A 32 -6.02 -6.33 -16.59
N GLU A 33 -5.36 -6.64 -17.70
CA GLU A 33 -5.96 -7.38 -18.82
C GLU A 33 -6.28 -8.83 -18.45
N ALA A 34 -5.38 -9.51 -17.74
CA ALA A 34 -5.57 -10.90 -17.34
C ALA A 34 -6.77 -11.09 -16.39
N LEU A 35 -7.03 -10.12 -15.51
CA LEU A 35 -8.14 -10.16 -14.55
C LEU A 35 -9.44 -9.59 -15.12
N GLY A 36 -9.34 -8.68 -16.09
CA GLY A 36 -10.48 -8.02 -16.71
C GLY A 36 -11.02 -6.84 -15.89
N SER A 37 -11.62 -5.88 -16.60
CA SER A 37 -11.99 -4.57 -16.06
C SER A 37 -12.97 -4.61 -14.88
N HIS A 38 -13.93 -5.53 -14.89
CA HIS A 38 -14.90 -5.67 -13.80
C HIS A 38 -14.23 -6.14 -12.50
N VAL A 39 -13.35 -7.15 -12.57
CA VAL A 39 -12.66 -7.69 -11.40
C VAL A 39 -11.67 -6.68 -10.86
N VAL A 40 -10.91 -6.01 -11.73
CA VAL A 40 -9.97 -4.95 -11.36
C VAL A 40 -10.69 -3.82 -10.62
N ALA A 41 -11.82 -3.33 -11.13
CA ALA A 41 -12.57 -2.24 -10.52
C ALA A 41 -13.07 -2.59 -9.11
N ASP A 42 -13.66 -3.77 -8.94
CA ASP A 42 -14.18 -4.22 -7.64
C ASP A 42 -13.06 -4.48 -6.64
N LEU A 43 -11.97 -5.11 -7.07
CA LEU A 43 -10.80 -5.38 -6.23
C LEU A 43 -10.18 -4.07 -5.73
N VAL A 44 -9.93 -3.13 -6.63
CA VAL A 44 -9.34 -1.82 -6.30
C VAL A 44 -10.25 -1.07 -5.34
N LYS A 45 -11.56 -1.06 -5.59
CA LYS A 45 -12.53 -0.40 -4.72
C LYS A 45 -12.49 -0.99 -3.31
N ALA A 46 -12.55 -2.31 -3.18
CA ALA A 46 -12.50 -3.01 -1.90
C ALA A 46 -11.19 -2.73 -1.16
N LYS A 47 -10.04 -2.85 -1.84
CA LYS A 47 -8.72 -2.64 -1.24
C LYS A 47 -8.43 -1.20 -0.85
N ARG A 48 -8.90 -0.22 -1.63
CA ARG A 48 -8.83 1.20 -1.22
C ARG A 48 -9.73 1.51 -0.03
N GLN A 49 -10.87 0.84 0.10
CA GLN A 49 -11.71 0.99 1.29
C GLN A 49 -11.03 0.42 2.52
N GLU A 50 -10.53 -0.82 2.43
CA GLU A 50 -9.76 -1.48 3.50
C GLU A 50 -8.57 -0.62 3.95
N TRP A 51 -7.81 -0.07 3.01
CA TRP A 51 -6.69 0.82 3.32
C TRP A 51 -7.13 2.09 4.06
N ARG A 52 -8.22 2.74 3.61
CA ARG A 52 -8.76 3.93 4.27
C ARG A 52 -9.23 3.65 5.70
N GLU A 53 -9.86 2.50 5.92
CA GLU A 53 -10.30 2.08 7.25
C GLU A 53 -9.10 1.83 8.17
N TYR A 54 -8.06 1.17 7.66
CA TYR A 54 -6.83 0.92 8.41
C TYR A 54 -6.11 2.21 8.82
N VAL A 55 -5.84 3.13 7.89
CA VAL A 55 -5.10 4.36 8.20
C VAL A 55 -5.87 5.37 9.05
N ALA A 56 -7.20 5.27 9.06
CA ALA A 56 -8.05 6.11 9.92
C ALA A 56 -8.15 5.56 11.35
N GLN A 57 -7.71 4.33 11.59
CA GLN A 57 -7.78 3.69 12.90
C GLN A 57 -6.64 4.20 13.80
N VAL A 58 -6.99 4.63 15.02
CA VAL A 58 -5.99 4.84 16.07
C VAL A 58 -5.64 3.48 16.66
N HIS A 59 -4.40 3.06 16.49
CA HIS A 59 -3.91 1.77 16.98
C HIS A 59 -3.48 1.86 18.44
N ALA A 60 -3.61 0.77 19.18
CA ALA A 60 -3.18 0.70 20.58
C ALA A 60 -1.71 1.11 20.77
N TRP A 61 -0.84 0.75 19.81
CA TRP A 61 0.56 1.18 19.78
C TRP A 61 0.74 2.70 19.81
N GLU A 62 -0.11 3.44 19.09
CA GLU A 62 -0.08 4.91 19.07
C GLU A 62 -0.53 5.47 20.41
N VAL A 63 -1.59 4.88 21.00
CA VAL A 63 -2.08 5.27 22.32
C VAL A 63 -1.00 5.05 23.39
N GLU A 64 -0.42 3.87 23.47
CA GLU A 64 0.63 3.54 24.44
C GLU A 64 1.84 4.49 24.33
N ARG A 65 2.21 4.87 23.09
CA ARG A 65 3.40 5.67 22.83
C ARG A 65 3.19 7.17 22.98
N TYR A 66 2.01 7.69 22.65
CA TYR A 66 1.76 9.13 22.58
C TYR A 66 0.81 9.64 23.66
N LEU A 67 -0.10 8.82 24.21
CA LEU A 67 -1.06 9.27 25.23
C LEU A 67 -0.40 9.65 26.57
N THR A 68 0.76 9.07 26.89
CA THR A 68 1.49 9.34 28.14
C THR A 68 2.66 10.31 27.97
N ARG A 69 3.02 10.62 26.71
CA ARG A 69 4.15 11.53 26.38
C ARG A 69 3.73 12.97 26.15
N PHE A 70 2.43 13.23 26.05
CA PHE A 70 1.80 14.55 25.91
C PHE A 70 0.66 14.67 26.94
#